data_AF-A0A317PMI3-F1
#
_entry.id   AF-A0A317PMI3-F1
#
_cell.length_a   1.000
_cell.length_b   1.000
_cell.length_c   1.000
_cell.angle_alpha   90.00
_cell.angle_beta   90.00
_cell.angle_gamma   90.00
#
_symmetry.space_group_name_H-M   'P 1'
#
loop_
_entity.id
_entity.type
_entity.pdbx_description
1 polymer ?
#
loop_
_entity_poly.entity_id
_entity_poly.type
_entity_poly.pdbx_seq_one_letter_code
_entity_poly.pdbx_strand_id
1 'polypeptide(L)'
;MAAQKIKGKGENEQLIDPVAEMPGFDDTESKIAILGHPVHAMSVAFPIALTFCTFAADLLYWWTGDPFWARAAVWAVGAAFLLGMFAGLSGTAELLLVSGIRVRAAAWTHFIIAVTLLSLLGTNWGYRLLGYESAVLPYGILLSAVGVLIAGFTGWHGGKLVFDYRLGTSKGN
;
A
#
# COMPACT_ATOMS: atom_id res chain seq x y z
N MET A 1 24.40 57.01 -27.94
CA MET A 1 24.65 55.58 -27.71
C MET A 1 23.70 55.12 -26.61
N ALA A 2 22.66 54.37 -26.98
CA ALA A 2 21.62 53.89 -26.07
C ALA A 2 22.03 52.53 -25.49
N ALA A 3 22.04 52.41 -24.16
CA ALA A 3 22.12 51.13 -23.48
C ALA A 3 20.71 50.71 -23.09
N GLN A 4 20.07 49.93 -23.96
CA GLN A 4 18.78 49.30 -23.66
C GLN A 4 19.03 48.18 -22.66
N LYS A 5 18.66 48.44 -21.40
CA LYS A 5 18.70 47.46 -20.31
C LYS A 5 17.71 46.34 -20.64
N ILE A 6 18.21 45.17 -21.02
CA ILE A 6 17.37 43.97 -21.17
C ILE A 6 16.83 43.64 -19.78
N LYS A 7 15.55 43.96 -19.56
CA LYS A 7 14.83 43.62 -18.34
C LYS A 7 14.58 42.11 -18.39
N GLY A 8 15.30 41.36 -17.56
CA GLY A 8 15.17 39.91 -17.44
C GLY A 8 13.71 39.54 -17.21
N LYS A 9 13.15 38.76 -18.14
CA LYS A 9 11.84 38.13 -18.05
C LYS A 9 11.99 36.94 -17.09
N GLY A 10 11.55 37.07 -15.83
CA GLY A 10 11.69 35.95 -14.89
C GLY A 10 11.11 36.06 -13.48
N GLU A 11 10.47 37.16 -13.08
CA GLU A 11 10.03 37.33 -11.68
C GLU A 11 8.53 37.05 -11.42
N ASN A 12 7.74 36.65 -12.44
CA ASN A 12 6.29 36.48 -12.32
C ASN A 12 5.70 35.35 -13.17
N GLU A 13 6.46 34.29 -13.44
CA GLU A 13 5.92 33.07 -14.04
C GLU A 13 5.60 32.11 -12.90
N GLN A 14 4.44 32.30 -12.25
CA GLN A 14 3.92 31.31 -11.31
C GLN A 14 3.84 29.97 -12.06
N LEU A 15 4.57 28.96 -11.56
CA LEU A 15 4.51 27.62 -12.11
C LEU A 15 3.09 27.09 -11.85
N ILE A 16 2.26 27.10 -12.90
CA ILE A 16 0.91 26.55 -12.86
C ILE A 16 1.05 25.02 -12.92
N ASP A 17 0.53 24.32 -11.92
CA ASP A 17 0.41 22.87 -11.96
C ASP A 17 -0.89 22.50 -12.71
N PRO A 18 -0.81 21.99 -13.96
CA PRO A 18 -2.00 21.62 -14.71
C PRO A 18 -2.81 20.49 -14.05
N VAL A 19 -2.22 19.71 -13.14
CA VAL A 19 -2.92 18.66 -12.39
C VAL A 19 -3.79 19.26 -11.29
N ALA A 20 -3.34 20.33 -10.65
CA ALA A 20 -4.10 21.02 -9.59
C ALA A 20 -5.36 21.72 -10.14
N GLU A 21 -5.33 22.14 -11.40
CA GLU A 21 -6.47 22.77 -12.10
C GLU A 21 -7.51 21.76 -12.62
N MET A 22 -7.30 20.45 -12.45
CA MET A 22 -8.25 19.46 -12.94
C MET A 22 -9.57 19.50 -12.15
N PRO A 23 -10.74 19.42 -12.82
CA PRO A 23 -12.03 19.38 -12.15
C PRO A 23 -12.10 18.22 -11.13
N GLY A 24 -12.49 18.53 -9.90
CA GLY A 24 -12.60 17.56 -8.81
C GLY A 24 -11.27 17.13 -8.19
N PHE A 25 -10.19 17.90 -8.37
CA PHE A 25 -8.90 17.68 -7.70
C PHE A 25 -9.01 17.68 -6.16
N ASP A 26 -9.87 18.56 -5.61
CA ASP A 26 -10.12 18.70 -4.18
C ASP A 26 -11.14 17.68 -3.62
N ASP A 27 -11.74 16.86 -4.50
CA ASP A 27 -12.64 15.77 -4.10
C ASP A 27 -11.81 14.57 -3.66
N THR A 28 -11.34 14.61 -2.42
CA THR A 28 -10.46 13.59 -1.85
C THR A 28 -11.14 12.72 -0.80
N GLU A 29 -12.39 12.99 -0.43
CA GLU A 29 -13.11 12.22 0.57
C GLU A 29 -13.47 10.82 0.07
N SER A 30 -13.34 9.83 0.95
CA SER A 30 -13.68 8.45 0.62
C SER A 30 -15.18 8.28 0.42
N LYS A 31 -15.56 7.66 -0.70
CA LYS A 31 -16.93 7.17 -0.95
C LYS A 31 -17.19 5.78 -0.35
N ILE A 32 -16.15 5.12 0.20
CA ILE A 32 -16.22 3.79 0.81
C ILE A 32 -15.78 3.93 2.26
N ALA A 33 -16.62 4.61 3.03
CA ALA A 33 -16.38 4.94 4.42
C ALA A 33 -17.54 4.49 5.31
N ILE A 34 -17.22 4.07 6.52
CA ILE A 34 -18.18 3.82 7.60
C ILE A 34 -17.99 4.93 8.62
N LEU A 35 -19.04 5.73 8.86
CA LEU A 35 -19.00 6.86 9.79
C LEU A 35 -17.84 7.85 9.51
N GLY A 36 -17.50 8.06 8.24
CA GLY A 36 -16.40 8.94 7.83
C GLY A 36 -15.00 8.30 7.91
N HIS A 37 -14.91 7.02 8.30
CA HIS A 37 -13.65 6.27 8.30
C HIS A 37 -13.52 5.39 7.04
N PRO A 38 -12.49 5.61 6.20
CA PRO A 38 -12.23 4.79 5.02
C PRO A 38 -12.07 3.32 5.36
N VAL A 39 -12.86 2.45 4.70
CA VAL A 39 -12.80 1.00 4.94
C VAL A 39 -11.42 0.44 4.58
N HIS A 40 -10.79 0.95 3.53
CA HIS A 40 -9.44 0.58 3.14
C HIS A 40 -8.44 0.88 4.27
N ALA A 41 -8.43 2.11 4.80
CA ALA A 41 -7.50 2.52 5.85
C ALA A 41 -7.66 1.71 7.14
N MET A 42 -8.90 1.31 7.47
CA MET A 42 -9.16 0.43 8.61
C MET A 42 -8.66 -1.01 8.37
N SER A 43 -8.84 -1.52 7.15
CA SER A 43 -8.58 -2.93 6.83
C SER A 43 -7.13 -3.27 6.54
N VAL A 44 -6.29 -2.31 6.11
CA VAL A 44 -4.87 -2.56 5.79
C VAL A 44 -4.02 -2.98 7.00
N ALA A 45 -4.44 -2.70 8.23
CA ALA A 45 -3.71 -3.11 9.43
C ALA A 45 -3.54 -4.63 9.53
N PHE A 46 -4.56 -5.40 9.12
CA PHE A 46 -4.55 -6.86 9.19
C PHE A 46 -3.53 -7.53 8.26
N PRO A 47 -3.56 -7.32 6.92
CA PRO A 47 -2.59 -7.92 6.03
C PRO A 47 -1.16 -7.50 6.36
N ILE A 48 -0.94 -6.26 6.83
CA ILE A 48 0.38 -5.81 7.28
C ILE A 48 0.83 -6.65 8.47
N ALA A 49 0.08 -6.68 9.57
CA ALA A 49 0.45 -7.43 10.77
C ALA A 49 0.72 -8.91 10.46
N LEU A 50 -0.16 -9.55 9.67
CA LEU A 50 -0.02 -10.96 9.32
C LEU A 50 1.17 -11.25 8.40
N THR A 51 1.59 -10.28 7.57
CA THR A 51 2.84 -10.38 6.79
C THR A 51 4.05 -10.47 7.72
N PHE A 52 4.12 -9.61 8.75
CA PHE A 52 5.18 -9.67 9.75
C PHE A 52 5.11 -10.96 10.59
N CYS A 53 3.91 -11.41 10.98
CA CYS A 53 3.73 -12.68 11.69
C CYS A 53 4.21 -13.87 10.84
N THR A 54 3.99 -13.86 9.54
CA THR A 54 4.48 -14.91 8.62
C THR A 54 6.01 -14.99 8.66
N PHE A 55 6.69 -13.85 8.50
CA PHE A 55 8.16 -13.82 8.53
C PHE A 55 8.72 -14.20 9.91
N ALA A 56 8.10 -13.73 11.00
CA ALA A 56 8.48 -14.11 12.35
C ALA A 56 8.33 -15.63 12.58
N ALA A 57 7.23 -16.22 12.11
CA ALA A 57 7.03 -17.67 12.19
C ALA A 57 8.08 -18.44 11.37
N ASP A 58 8.46 -17.97 10.18
CA ASP A 58 9.54 -18.59 9.40
C ASP A 58 10.88 -18.55 10.13
N LEU A 59 11.23 -17.42 10.75
CA LEU A 59 12.45 -17.30 11.57
C LEU A 59 12.44 -18.26 12.75
N LEU A 60 11.29 -18.39 13.42
CA LEU A 60 11.13 -19.30 14.55
C LEU A 60 11.19 -20.77 14.11
N TYR A 61 10.61 -21.12 12.96
CA TYR A 61 10.79 -22.45 12.37
C TYR A 61 12.26 -22.72 12.06
N TRP A 62 12.95 -21.77 11.40
CA TRP A 62 14.37 -21.93 11.07
C TRP A 62 15.24 -22.10 12.32
N TRP A 63 14.91 -21.41 13.42
CA TRP A 63 15.65 -21.50 14.68
C TRP A 63 15.34 -22.79 15.46
N THR A 64 14.07 -23.17 15.55
CA THR A 64 13.62 -24.23 16.49
C THR A 64 13.41 -25.58 15.82
N GLY A 65 13.16 -25.61 14.51
CA GLY A 65 12.72 -26.80 13.79
C GLY A 65 11.31 -27.28 14.13
N ASP A 66 10.54 -26.54 14.94
CA ASP A 66 9.20 -26.96 15.38
C ASP A 66 8.16 -26.74 14.26
N PRO A 67 7.51 -27.81 13.75
CA PRO A 67 6.49 -27.74 12.70
C PRO A 67 5.29 -26.84 13.02
N PHE A 68 5.06 -26.52 14.30
CA PHE A 68 4.06 -25.53 14.72
C PHE A 68 4.24 -24.21 13.99
N TRP A 69 5.48 -23.71 13.87
CA TRP A 69 5.75 -22.41 13.27
C TRP A 69 5.52 -22.41 11.75
N ALA A 70 5.87 -23.50 11.06
CA ALA A 70 5.55 -23.65 9.64
C ALA A 70 4.04 -23.66 9.39
N ARG A 71 3.27 -24.32 10.29
CA ARG A 71 1.81 -24.33 10.24
C ARG A 71 1.21 -22.96 10.54
N ALA A 72 1.75 -22.24 11.53
CA ALA A 72 1.33 -20.88 11.83
C ALA A 72 1.58 -19.95 10.63
N ALA A 73 2.73 -20.08 9.97
CA ALA A 73 3.10 -19.26 8.82
C ALA A 73 2.15 -19.45 7.63
N VAL A 74 1.75 -20.69 7.28
CA VAL A 74 0.82 -20.93 6.16
C VAL A 74 -0.56 -20.31 6.39
N TRP A 75 -1.06 -20.35 7.63
CA TRP A 75 -2.33 -19.72 7.98
C TRP A 75 -2.22 -18.20 8.09
N ALA A 76 -1.11 -17.68 8.63
CA ALA A 76 -0.85 -16.24 8.69
C ALA A 76 -0.80 -15.62 7.30
N VAL A 77 -0.04 -16.20 6.36
CA VAL A 77 0.06 -15.68 4.99
C VAL A 77 -1.24 -15.83 4.20
N GLY A 78 -1.99 -16.92 4.43
CA GLY A 78 -3.31 -17.09 3.83
C GLY A 78 -4.32 -16.05 4.32
N ALA A 79 -4.36 -15.80 5.64
CA ALA A 79 -5.18 -14.75 6.20
C ALA A 79 -4.72 -13.35 5.73
N ALA A 80 -3.42 -13.11 5.62
CA ALA A 80 -2.87 -11.87 5.06
C ALA A 80 -3.34 -11.65 3.63
N PHE A 81 -3.31 -12.69 2.79
CA PHE A 81 -3.77 -12.62 1.41
C PHE A 81 -5.28 -12.33 1.32
N LEU A 82 -6.13 -13.06 2.07
CA LEU A 82 -7.58 -12.89 2.01
C LEU A 82 -8.04 -11.53 2.55
N LEU A 83 -7.48 -11.08 3.67
CA LEU A 83 -7.78 -9.74 4.21
C LEU A 83 -7.14 -8.65 3.34
N GLY A 84 -6.00 -8.92 2.72
CA GLY A 84 -5.38 -8.06 1.71
C GLY A 84 -6.24 -7.92 0.45
N MET A 85 -6.91 -8.97 -0.01
CA MET A 85 -7.90 -8.90 -1.09
C MET A 85 -9.06 -7.99 -0.71
N PHE A 86 -9.62 -8.15 0.51
CA PHE A 86 -10.68 -7.27 1.00
C PHE A 86 -10.26 -5.79 1.05
N ALA A 87 -9.08 -5.52 1.63
CA ALA A 87 -8.51 -4.17 1.68
C ALA A 87 -8.22 -3.63 0.27
N GLY A 88 -7.67 -4.45 -0.62
CA GLY A 88 -7.36 -4.09 -2.01
C GLY A 88 -8.60 -3.77 -2.83
N LEU A 89 -9.69 -4.51 -2.67
CA LEU A 89 -10.97 -4.23 -3.34
C LEU A 89 -11.55 -2.88 -2.88
N SER A 90 -11.58 -2.63 -1.57
CA SER A 90 -12.05 -1.33 -1.06
C SER A 90 -11.19 -0.16 -1.55
N GLY A 91 -9.85 -0.28 -1.49
CA GLY A 91 -8.94 0.77 -1.97
C GLY A 91 -8.97 0.97 -3.49
N THR A 92 -9.17 -0.10 -4.27
CA THR A 92 -9.37 0.01 -5.73
C THR A 92 -10.64 0.80 -6.03
N ALA A 93 -11.72 0.50 -5.33
CA ALA A 93 -12.97 1.19 -5.55
C ALA A 93 -12.89 2.66 -5.09
N GLU A 94 -12.15 3.00 -4.04
CA GLU A 94 -11.83 4.40 -3.70
C GLU A 94 -11.04 5.10 -4.82
N LEU A 95 -9.95 4.48 -5.30
CA LEU A 95 -9.12 5.03 -6.39
C LEU A 95 -9.93 5.27 -7.66
N LEU A 96 -10.89 4.41 -7.97
CA LEU A 96 -11.70 4.53 -9.19
C LEU A 96 -12.91 5.46 -9.03
N LEU A 97 -13.51 5.56 -7.84
CA LEU A 97 -14.73 6.35 -7.62
C LEU A 97 -14.48 7.81 -7.23
N VAL A 98 -13.27 8.14 -6.78
CA VAL A 98 -12.90 9.46 -6.26
C VAL A 98 -11.88 10.12 -7.20
N SER A 99 -12.32 11.13 -7.95
CA SER A 99 -11.51 11.82 -8.98
C SER A 99 -10.25 12.45 -8.42
N GLY A 100 -10.33 13.12 -7.26
CA GLY A 100 -9.20 13.78 -6.63
C GLY A 100 -8.14 12.82 -6.10
N ILE A 101 -8.50 11.56 -5.81
CA ILE A 101 -7.53 10.49 -5.51
C ILE A 101 -6.91 9.98 -6.82
N ARG A 102 -7.74 9.67 -7.82
CA ARG A 102 -7.34 9.07 -9.09
C ARG A 102 -6.33 9.91 -9.88
N VAL A 103 -6.43 11.24 -9.79
CA VAL A 103 -5.58 12.15 -10.55
C VAL A 103 -4.14 12.22 -10.04
N ARG A 104 -3.89 11.75 -8.80
CA ARG A 104 -2.58 11.90 -8.14
C ARG A 104 -1.69 10.69 -8.43
N ALA A 105 -0.50 10.94 -8.99
CA ALA A 105 0.49 9.89 -9.26
C ALA A 105 0.85 9.07 -8.00
N ALA A 106 0.92 9.74 -6.83
CA ALA A 106 1.22 9.07 -5.56
C ALA A 106 0.20 7.97 -5.21
N ALA A 107 -1.08 8.15 -5.53
CA ALA A 107 -2.12 7.14 -5.28
C ALA A 107 -1.89 5.89 -6.15
N TRP A 108 -1.53 6.08 -7.42
CA TRP A 108 -1.17 4.99 -8.33
C TRP A 108 0.12 4.28 -7.92
N THR A 109 1.14 5.02 -7.48
CA THR A 109 2.38 4.41 -6.95
C THR A 109 2.07 3.51 -5.77
N HIS A 110 1.29 3.99 -4.78
CA HIS A 110 0.86 3.18 -3.65
C HIS A 110 0.08 1.93 -4.09
N PHE A 111 -0.88 2.09 -5.01
CA PHE A 111 -1.67 0.99 -5.55
C PHE A 111 -0.80 -0.11 -6.19
N ILE A 112 0.19 0.25 -7.01
CA ILE A 112 1.09 -0.71 -7.67
C ILE A 112 1.91 -1.49 -6.64
N ILE A 113 2.45 -0.81 -5.62
CA ILE A 113 3.22 -1.47 -4.56
C ILE A 113 2.30 -2.40 -3.74
N ALA A 114 1.07 -1.97 -3.44
CA ALA A 114 0.10 -2.76 -2.70
C ALA A 114 -0.31 -4.04 -3.48
N VAL A 115 -0.56 -3.94 -4.78
CA VAL A 115 -0.86 -5.10 -5.65
C VAL A 115 0.36 -6.03 -5.76
N THR A 116 1.57 -5.48 -5.74
CA THR A 116 2.82 -6.27 -5.71
C THR A 116 2.92 -7.08 -4.42
N LEU A 117 2.64 -6.46 -3.26
CA LEU A 117 2.57 -7.15 -1.98
C LEU A 117 1.50 -8.26 -2.01
N LEU A 118 0.30 -7.94 -2.50
CA LEU A 118 -0.81 -8.90 -2.57
C LEU A 118 -0.45 -10.12 -3.45
N SER A 119 0.23 -9.88 -4.57
CA SER A 119 0.75 -10.94 -5.44
C SER A 119 1.75 -11.82 -4.71
N LEU A 120 2.70 -11.24 -3.96
CA LEU A 120 3.67 -12.00 -3.17
C LEU A 120 3.01 -12.83 -2.07
N LEU A 121 2.02 -12.28 -1.36
CA LEU A 121 1.27 -13.01 -0.34
C LEU A 121 0.54 -14.21 -0.96
N GLY A 122 -0.11 -14.02 -2.10
CA GLY A 122 -0.77 -15.09 -2.85
C GLY A 122 0.21 -16.17 -3.33
N THR A 123 1.36 -15.77 -3.88
CA THR A 123 2.43 -16.69 -4.30
C THR A 123 2.98 -17.48 -3.11
N ASN A 124 3.27 -16.82 -1.99
CA ASN A 124 3.81 -17.46 -0.79
C ASN A 124 2.81 -18.44 -0.18
N TRP A 125 1.54 -18.05 -0.10
CA TRP A 125 0.49 -18.94 0.38
C TRP A 125 0.31 -20.15 -0.54
N GLY A 126 0.17 -19.94 -1.85
CA GLY A 126 0.03 -20.99 -2.84
C GLY A 126 1.21 -21.97 -2.83
N TYR A 127 2.44 -21.45 -2.70
CA TYR A 127 3.64 -22.28 -2.57
C TYR A 127 3.60 -23.17 -1.32
N ARG A 128 3.19 -22.64 -0.17
CA ARG A 128 3.06 -23.42 1.08
C ARG A 128 1.95 -24.46 1.04
N LEU A 129 0.91 -24.26 0.25
CA LEU A 129 -0.17 -25.26 0.09
C LEU A 129 0.33 -26.56 -0.58
N LEU A 130 1.48 -26.55 -1.25
CA LEU A 130 2.12 -27.75 -1.81
C LEU A 130 2.87 -28.58 -0.76
N GLY A 131 3.12 -28.02 0.43
CA GLY A 131 3.88 -28.65 1.52
C GLY A 131 4.44 -27.60 2.47
N TYR A 132 3.68 -27.25 3.51
CA TYR A 132 3.97 -26.05 4.30
C TYR A 132 5.29 -26.13 5.11
N GLU A 133 5.71 -27.32 5.53
CA GLU A 133 6.97 -27.51 6.28
C GLU A 133 8.19 -27.39 5.37
N SER A 134 8.18 -28.08 4.23
CA SER A 134 9.28 -28.04 3.26
C SER A 134 9.36 -26.71 2.50
N ALA A 135 8.26 -25.97 2.41
CA ALA A 135 8.23 -24.66 1.77
C ALA A 135 8.96 -23.56 2.55
N VAL A 136 9.21 -23.71 3.87
CA VAL A 136 9.82 -22.63 4.66
C VAL A 136 11.21 -22.27 4.15
N LEU A 137 12.07 -23.27 3.92
CA LEU A 137 13.44 -23.05 3.47
C LEU A 137 13.70 -23.66 2.08
N PRO A 138 14.45 -22.94 1.21
CA PRO A 138 14.93 -21.57 1.40
C PRO A 138 13.91 -20.51 0.95
N TYR A 139 12.87 -20.88 0.18
CA TYR A 139 12.09 -19.91 -0.57
C TYR A 139 10.96 -19.24 0.24
N GLY A 140 10.30 -19.95 1.16
CA GLY A 140 9.20 -19.40 1.96
C GLY A 140 9.63 -18.23 2.83
N ILE A 141 10.80 -18.34 3.48
CA ILE A 141 11.40 -17.28 4.29
C ILE A 141 11.88 -16.09 3.44
N LEU A 142 12.38 -16.33 2.22
CA LEU A 142 12.75 -15.26 1.30
C LEU A 142 11.51 -14.49 0.82
N LEU A 143 10.44 -15.20 0.47
CA LEU A 143 9.17 -14.60 0.07
C LEU A 143 8.55 -13.77 1.21
N SER A 144 8.61 -14.25 2.45
CA SER A 144 8.08 -13.49 3.61
C SER A 144 8.98 -12.31 3.99
N ALA A 145 10.31 -12.43 3.88
CA ALA A 145 11.24 -11.32 4.06
C ALA A 145 11.01 -10.19 3.05
N VAL A 146 10.90 -10.54 1.75
CA VAL A 146 10.55 -9.57 0.70
C VAL A 146 9.16 -8.99 0.96
N GLY A 147 8.20 -9.81 1.40
CA GLY A 147 6.87 -9.36 1.81
C GLY A 147 6.92 -8.28 2.90
N VAL A 148 7.74 -8.45 3.95
CA VAL A 148 7.93 -7.44 5.00
C VAL A 148 8.52 -6.14 4.46
N LEU A 149 9.53 -6.23 3.58
CA LEU A 149 10.14 -5.04 2.96
C LEU A 149 9.11 -4.26 2.12
N ILE A 150 8.34 -4.95 1.29
CA ILE A 150 7.29 -4.32 0.47
C ILE A 150 6.18 -3.78 1.36
N ALA A 151 5.74 -4.50 2.39
CA ALA A 151 4.75 -4.00 3.35
C ALA A 151 5.20 -2.72 4.04
N GLY A 152 6.48 -2.62 4.42
CA GLY A 152 7.06 -1.39 4.96
C GLY A 152 7.01 -0.24 3.96
N PHE A 153 7.38 -0.48 2.71
CA PHE A 153 7.34 0.54 1.65
C PHE A 153 5.91 0.98 1.31
N THR A 154 4.98 0.03 1.18
CA THR A 154 3.54 0.30 1.00
C THR A 154 2.99 1.13 2.15
N GLY A 155 3.31 0.76 3.39
CA GLY A 155 2.87 1.46 4.60
C GLY A 155 3.38 2.91 4.65
N TRP A 156 4.65 3.14 4.30
CA TRP A 156 5.19 4.50 4.22
C TRP A 156 4.48 5.35 3.16
N HIS A 157 4.29 4.81 1.95
CA HIS A 157 3.55 5.51 0.90
C HIS A 157 2.09 5.77 1.30
N GLY A 158 1.43 4.81 1.95
CA GLY A 158 0.07 4.98 2.46
C GLY A 158 -0.02 6.09 3.51
N GLY A 159 0.95 6.15 4.42
CA GLY A 159 1.08 7.22 5.39
C GLY A 159 1.18 8.60 4.73
N LYS A 160 1.99 8.75 3.67
CA LYS A 160 2.06 10.02 2.92
C LYS A 160 0.72 10.41 2.30
N LEU A 161 -0.04 9.46 1.74
CA LEU A 161 -1.36 9.73 1.17
C LEU A 161 -2.35 10.26 2.21
N VAL A 162 -2.32 9.71 3.42
CA VAL A 162 -3.22 10.12 4.50
C VAL A 162 -2.76 11.43 5.15
N PHE A 163 -1.47 11.56 5.51
CA PHE A 163 -0.98 12.67 6.31
C PHE A 163 -0.56 13.90 5.49
N ASP A 164 0.05 13.70 4.32
CA ASP A 164 0.53 14.82 3.48
C ASP A 164 -0.55 15.27 2.51
N TYR A 165 -1.24 14.32 1.87
CA TYR A 165 -2.24 14.61 0.83
C TYR A 165 -3.70 14.61 1.32
N ARG A 166 -3.96 14.19 2.57
CA ARG A 166 -5.30 14.14 3.18
C ARG A 166 -6.33 13.41 2.31
N LEU A 167 -5.91 12.30 1.71
CA LEU A 167 -6.79 11.47 0.89
C LEU A 167 -7.61 10.53 1.78
N GLY A 168 -8.90 10.42 1.48
CA GLY A 168 -9.85 9.56 2.16
C GLY A 168 -10.41 10.13 3.47
N THR A 169 -9.81 11.16 4.06
CA THR A 169 -10.28 11.74 5.32
C THR A 169 -11.49 12.66 5.11
N SER A 170 -12.50 12.57 5.98
CA SER A 170 -13.59 13.55 6.02
C SER A 170 -13.03 14.93 6.36
N LYS A 171 -13.53 15.98 5.69
CA LYS A 171 -13.12 17.38 5.92
C LYS A 171 -13.63 17.96 7.25
N GLY A 172 -14.41 17.19 8.02
CA GLY A 172 -15.07 17.68 9.23
C GLY A 172 -16.25 18.58 8.87
N ASN A 173 -17.39 18.35 9.52
CA ASN A 173 -18.57 19.22 9.39
C ASN A 173 -18.43 20.46 10.27
#